data_AF-A0A2K3J054-F1
#
_entry.id   AF-A0A2K3J054-F1
#
_cell.length_a   1.000
_cell.length_b   1.000
_cell.length_c   1.000
_cell.angle_alpha   90.00
_cell.angle_beta   90.00
_cell.angle_gamma   90.00
#
_symmetry.space_group_name_H-M   'P 1'
#
loop_
_entity.id
_entity.type
_entity.pdbx_description
1 polymer ?
#
loop_
_entity_poly.entity_id
_entity_poly.type
_entity_poly.pdbx_seq_one_letter_code
_entity_poly.pdbx_strand_id
1 'polypeptide(L)'
;MFKFTIVSGGGDGVYIDWIKVSDKPSNYPPIKPDITGQANGRPGSELTYKFKSIDPENDKVSYLIDWGDGTDEVDIGAFPSGQEISVQHIYSDKGTFTIKAKAVDERGAWSYESTFAVSTIKSKSMNIPFILQSLFQRFPLFERILKFITLD
;
A
#
# COMPACT_ATOMS: atom_id res chain seq x y z
N MET A 1 -1.36 32.55 -16.84
CA MET A 1 -1.06 33.31 -18.05
C MET A 1 -2.28 34.20 -18.28
N PHE A 2 -2.14 35.49 -18.55
CA PHE A 2 -3.31 36.33 -18.80
C PHE A 2 -3.68 36.24 -20.28
N LYS A 3 -4.95 35.98 -20.60
CA LYS A 3 -5.44 36.02 -21.98
C LYS A 3 -6.32 37.26 -22.13
N PHE A 4 -5.96 38.13 -23.08
CA PHE A 4 -6.75 39.30 -23.41
C PHE A 4 -7.86 38.92 -24.38
N THR A 5 -9.07 39.41 -24.12
CA THR A 5 -10.15 39.43 -25.12
C THR A 5 -10.54 40.88 -25.33
N ILE A 6 -10.46 41.35 -26.58
CA ILE A 6 -10.94 42.67 -26.95
C ILE A 6 -12.46 42.56 -27.09
N VAL A 7 -13.21 43.30 -26.27
CA VAL A 7 -14.66 43.44 -26.45
C VAL A 7 -14.91 44.82 -27.03
N SER A 8 -15.40 44.89 -28.27
CA SER A 8 -15.84 46.15 -28.86
C SER A 8 -17.21 46.50 -28.29
N GLY A 9 -17.25 47.40 -27.30
CA GLY A 9 -18.49 48.06 -26.90
C GLY A 9 -18.87 49.10 -27.94
N GLY A 10 -20.10 49.04 -28.45
CA GLY A 10 -20.62 50.10 -29.33
C GLY A 10 -20.66 51.42 -28.56
N GLY A 11 -19.82 52.38 -28.98
CA GLY A 11 -19.60 53.65 -28.29
C GLY A 11 -18.18 53.76 -27.76
N ASP A 12 -17.28 54.20 -28.65
CA ASP A 12 -16.03 54.94 -28.39
C ASP A 12 -14.99 54.43 -27.35
N GLY A 13 -15.15 53.23 -26.79
CA GLY A 13 -14.17 52.64 -25.87
C GLY A 13 -13.85 51.16 -26.13
N VAL A 14 -12.55 50.84 -26.23
CA VAL A 14 -12.05 49.46 -26.14
C VAL A 14 -11.86 49.12 -24.68
N TYR A 15 -12.63 48.16 -24.17
CA TYR A 15 -12.46 47.63 -22.82
C TYR A 15 -11.58 46.39 -22.87
N ILE A 16 -10.50 46.39 -22.08
CA ILE A 16 -9.70 45.19 -21.81
C ILE A 16 -10.26 44.51 -20.57
N ASP A 17 -10.85 43.32 -20.74
CA ASP A 17 -11.17 42.47 -19.60
C ASP A 17 -9.99 41.55 -19.29
N TRP A 18 -9.59 41.50 -18.02
CA TRP A 18 -8.50 40.67 -17.56
C TRP A 18 -9.05 39.31 -17.13
N ILE A 19 -9.13 38.38 -18.07
CA ILE A 19 -9.46 37.00 -17.73
C ILE A 19 -8.22 36.37 -17.08
N LYS A 20 -8.30 36.10 -15.77
CA LYS A 20 -7.34 35.23 -15.07
C LYS A 20 -7.51 33.82 -15.61
N VAL A 21 -6.68 33.42 -16.57
CA VAL A 21 -6.54 32.00 -16.90
C VAL A 21 -5.68 31.39 -15.78
N SER A 22 -6.32 30.56 -14.96
CA SER A 22 -5.65 29.80 -13.93
C SER A 22 -4.84 28.70 -14.61
N ASP A 23 -3.55 28.93 -14.84
CA ASP A 23 -2.59 27.90 -15.30
C ASP A 23 -2.24 26.92 -14.16
N LYS A 24 -3.21 26.49 -13.35
CA LYS A 24 -2.91 25.41 -12.42
C LYS A 24 -2.60 24.17 -13.29
N PRO A 25 -1.43 23.53 -13.11
CA PRO A 25 -1.17 22.26 -13.79
C PRO A 25 -2.30 21.28 -13.46
N SER A 26 -2.57 20.33 -14.36
CA SER A 26 -3.49 19.22 -14.08
C SER A 26 -3.12 18.52 -12.76
N ASN A 27 -4.10 17.86 -12.13
CA ASN A 27 -3.84 16.94 -11.02
C ASN A 27 -4.27 15.55 -11.43
N TYR A 28 -3.34 14.65 -11.69
CA TYR A 28 -3.62 13.24 -11.81
C TYR A 28 -3.50 12.57 -10.44
N PRO A 29 -4.40 11.63 -10.10
CA PRO A 29 -4.31 10.95 -8.83
C PRO A 29 -3.05 10.08 -8.76
N PRO A 30 -2.55 9.79 -7.56
CA PRO A 30 -1.51 8.79 -7.38
C PRO A 30 -1.94 7.41 -7.89
N ILE A 31 -0.97 6.58 -8.29
CA ILE A 31 -1.24 5.17 -8.56
C ILE A 31 -1.68 4.46 -7.28
N LYS A 32 -2.48 3.40 -7.41
CA LYS A 32 -2.86 2.60 -6.23
C LYS A 32 -1.61 2.12 -5.48
N PRO A 33 -1.63 2.08 -4.14
CA PRO A 33 -0.47 1.62 -3.38
C PRO A 33 -0.09 0.17 -3.69
N ASP A 34 1.20 -0.10 -3.82
CA ASP A 34 1.76 -1.43 -3.67
C ASP A 34 1.84 -1.77 -2.19
N ILE A 35 1.34 -2.94 -1.81
CA ILE A 35 1.37 -3.44 -0.42
C ILE A 35 2.21 -4.72 -0.39
N THR A 36 3.25 -4.75 0.45
CA THR A 36 4.05 -5.96 0.68
C THR A 36 4.23 -6.23 2.17
N GLY A 37 4.41 -7.49 2.56
CA GLY A 37 4.57 -7.86 3.97
C GLY A 37 4.30 -9.34 4.20
N GLN A 38 4.18 -9.71 5.48
CA GLN A 38 3.89 -11.08 5.86
C GLN A 38 2.42 -11.44 5.58
N ALA A 39 2.18 -12.45 4.75
CA ALA A 39 0.84 -12.98 4.50
C ALA A 39 0.32 -13.88 5.63
N ASN A 40 1.19 -14.27 6.57
CA ASN A 40 0.84 -15.14 7.69
C ASN A 40 1.46 -14.62 8.98
N GLY A 41 0.71 -14.69 10.08
CA GLY A 41 1.16 -14.26 11.40
C GLY A 41 0.53 -15.09 12.52
N ARG A 42 0.88 -14.75 13.75
CA ARG A 42 0.22 -15.26 14.96
C ARG A 42 -0.60 -14.14 15.56
N PRO A 43 -1.78 -14.43 16.12
CA PRO A 43 -2.52 -13.44 16.89
C PRO A 43 -1.65 -12.83 18.00
N GLY A 44 -1.70 -11.51 18.16
CA GLY A 44 -0.91 -10.74 19.12
C GLY A 44 0.56 -10.52 18.74
N SER A 45 1.01 -10.98 17.56
CA SER A 45 2.35 -10.67 17.05
C SER A 45 2.30 -9.43 16.16
N GLU A 46 3.32 -8.59 16.28
CA GLU A 46 3.52 -7.43 15.41
C GLU A 46 3.96 -7.88 14.01
N LEU A 47 3.23 -7.43 13.00
CA LEU A 47 3.51 -7.68 11.59
C LEU A 47 3.84 -6.35 10.91
N THR A 48 4.88 -6.34 10.08
CA THR A 48 5.28 -5.16 9.32
C THR A 48 4.81 -5.25 7.87
N TYR A 49 4.18 -4.19 7.40
CA TYR A 49 3.74 -4.01 6.03
C TYR A 49 4.40 -2.78 5.42
N LYS A 50 4.67 -2.85 4.13
CA LYS A 50 5.27 -1.78 3.35
C LYS A 50 4.29 -1.25 2.33
N PHE A 51 4.25 0.06 2.19
CA PHE A 51 3.38 0.77 1.28
C PHE A 51 4.19 1.69 0.38
N LYS A 52 3.84 1.70 -0.91
CA LYS A 52 4.47 2.60 -1.89
C LYS A 52 3.44 3.02 -2.93
N SER A 53 3.37 4.30 -3.22
CA SER A 53 2.57 4.89 -4.29
C SER A 53 3.41 5.96 -5.00
N ILE A 54 3.11 6.17 -6.27
CA ILE A 54 3.76 7.14 -7.15
C ILE A 54 2.69 8.09 -7.65
N ASP A 55 2.89 9.37 -7.37
CA ASP A 55 2.15 10.46 -7.98
C ASP A 55 2.78 10.86 -9.33
N PRO A 56 2.01 10.98 -10.43
CA PRO A 56 2.54 11.32 -11.76
C PRO A 56 3.16 12.72 -11.86
N GLU A 57 2.71 13.66 -11.03
CA GLU A 57 3.23 15.02 -10.89
C GLU A 57 4.35 15.11 -9.85
N ASN A 58 4.70 13.97 -9.23
CA ASN A 58 5.68 13.87 -8.15
C ASN A 58 5.26 14.68 -6.91
N ASP A 59 3.95 14.87 -6.73
CA ASP A 59 3.36 15.44 -5.52
C ASP A 59 3.56 14.46 -4.34
N LYS A 60 3.56 15.00 -3.11
CA LYS A 60 3.64 14.16 -1.91
C LYS A 60 2.36 13.37 -1.73
N VAL A 61 2.49 12.17 -1.16
CA VAL A 61 1.38 11.24 -0.93
C VAL A 61 1.21 10.92 0.55
N SER A 62 -0.04 10.92 1.01
CA SER A 62 -0.48 10.35 2.28
C SER A 62 -1.18 9.00 2.05
N TYR A 63 -1.17 8.12 3.04
CA TYR A 63 -1.87 6.83 2.97
C TYR A 63 -3.06 6.75 3.92
N LEU A 64 -4.08 6.03 3.47
CA LEU A 64 -5.20 5.55 4.27
C LEU A 64 -5.13 4.02 4.27
N ILE A 65 -5.12 3.40 5.45
CA ILE A 65 -4.99 1.94 5.62
C ILE A 65 -6.14 1.44 6.49
N ASP A 66 -6.95 0.53 5.96
CA ASP A 66 -7.92 -0.27 6.71
C ASP A 66 -7.31 -1.66 6.90
N TRP A 67 -7.10 -2.08 8.15
CA TRP A 67 -6.47 -3.37 8.46
C TRP A 67 -7.43 -4.56 8.29
N GLY A 68 -8.73 -4.31 8.12
CA GLY A 68 -9.75 -5.33 7.94
C GLY A 68 -10.18 -6.04 9.22
N ASP A 69 -9.67 -5.62 10.38
CA ASP A 69 -10.06 -6.08 11.72
C ASP A 69 -10.93 -5.05 12.47
N GLY A 70 -11.34 -3.98 11.78
CA GLY A 70 -12.11 -2.87 12.36
C GLY A 70 -11.24 -1.71 12.86
N THR A 71 -9.92 -1.79 12.69
CA THR A 71 -9.00 -0.67 12.91
C THR A 71 -8.50 -0.08 11.60
N ASP A 72 -8.21 1.22 11.61
CA ASP A 72 -7.70 1.97 10.48
C ASP A 72 -6.65 3.00 10.90
N GLU A 73 -5.81 3.37 9.95
CA GLU A 73 -4.87 4.48 10.03
C GLU A 73 -5.17 5.48 8.91
N VAL A 74 -5.30 6.75 9.27
CA VAL A 74 -5.70 7.83 8.38
C VAL A 74 -4.59 8.87 8.30
N ASP A 75 -4.37 9.38 7.09
CA ASP A 75 -3.43 10.48 6.82
C ASP A 75 -2.00 10.17 7.32
N ILE A 76 -1.53 8.96 6.99
CA ILE A 76 -0.16 8.56 7.32
C ILE A 76 0.79 9.38 6.46
N GLY A 77 1.27 10.48 7.05
CA GLY A 77 2.36 11.34 6.58
C GLY A 77 2.14 11.99 5.22
N ALA A 78 3.05 12.86 4.80
CA ALA A 78 3.14 13.38 3.44
C ALA A 78 4.51 12.99 2.88
N PHE A 79 4.58 11.82 2.26
CA PHE A 79 5.83 11.24 1.79
C PHE A 79 6.13 11.67 0.36
N PRO A 80 7.41 11.87 -0.01
CA PRO A 80 7.81 11.98 -1.41
C PRO A 80 7.19 10.86 -2.27
N SER A 81 6.74 11.21 -3.47
CA SER A 81 6.27 10.24 -4.47
C SER A 81 7.29 9.11 -4.65
N GLY A 82 6.80 7.86 -4.62
CA GLY A 82 7.62 6.66 -4.77
C GLY A 82 8.43 6.24 -3.54
N GLN A 83 8.34 6.96 -2.41
CA GLN A 83 8.95 6.51 -1.16
C GLN A 83 8.20 5.30 -0.60
N GLU A 84 8.95 4.25 -0.26
CA GLU A 84 8.43 3.11 0.49
C GLU A 84 8.40 3.43 1.98
N ILE A 85 7.26 3.18 2.62
CA ILE A 85 7.08 3.34 4.07
C ILE A 85 6.81 1.99 4.72
N SER A 86 7.12 1.85 6.01
CA SER A 86 6.83 0.65 6.79
C SER A 86 5.88 1.00 7.93
N VAL A 87 4.80 0.23 8.07
CA VAL A 87 3.77 0.38 9.10
C VAL A 87 3.59 -0.97 9.79
N GLN A 88 3.50 -0.94 11.11
CA GLN A 88 3.37 -2.13 11.94
C GLN A 88 1.93 -2.25 12.44
N HIS A 89 1.41 -3.47 12.44
CA HIS A 89 0.07 -3.75 12.97
C HIS A 89 0.04 -5.05 13.76
N ILE A 90 -0.86 -5.13 14.75
CA ILE A 90 -1.08 -6.31 15.59
C ILE A 90 -2.54 -6.75 15.45
N TYR A 91 -2.74 -7.91 14.82
CA TYR A 91 -4.03 -8.58 14.81
C TYR A 91 -4.24 -9.34 16.12
N SER A 92 -5.20 -8.93 16.93
CA SER A 92 -5.49 -9.56 18.23
C SER A 92 -6.11 -10.96 18.10
N ASP A 93 -6.90 -11.16 17.06
CA ASP A 93 -7.65 -12.38 16.82
C ASP A 93 -7.04 -13.28 15.75
N LYS A 94 -7.43 -14.56 15.77
CA LYS A 94 -7.19 -15.49 14.67
C LYS A 94 -8.19 -15.20 13.55
N GLY A 95 -7.75 -15.22 12.31
CA GLY A 95 -8.65 -15.00 11.18
C GLY A 95 -7.92 -14.72 9.88
N THR A 96 -8.70 -14.44 8.85
CA THR A 96 -8.19 -13.86 7.61
C THR A 96 -8.68 -12.43 7.54
N PHE A 97 -7.76 -11.49 7.41
CA PHE A 97 -8.03 -10.07 7.28
C PHE A 97 -7.57 -9.58 5.91
N THR A 98 -8.23 -8.55 5.41
CA THR A 98 -7.89 -7.92 4.13
C THR A 98 -7.50 -6.48 4.40
N ILE A 99 -6.21 -6.21 4.29
CA ILE A 99 -5.67 -4.86 4.34
C ILE A 99 -6.13 -4.15 3.07
N LYS A 100 -6.70 -2.96 3.20
CA LYS A 100 -7.02 -2.08 2.08
C LYS A 100 -6.23 -0.79 2.23
N ALA A 101 -5.67 -0.30 1.13
CA ALA A 101 -4.95 0.96 1.14
C ALA A 101 -5.30 1.86 -0.04
N LYS A 102 -5.33 3.17 0.22
CA LYS A 102 -5.43 4.23 -0.79
C LYS A 102 -4.34 5.27 -0.53
N ALA A 103 -3.90 5.96 -1.58
CA ALA A 103 -3.05 7.13 -1.50
C ALA A 103 -3.85 8.38 -1.88
N VAL A 104 -3.48 9.52 -1.30
CA VAL A 104 -3.99 10.85 -1.65
C VAL A 104 -2.82 11.81 -1.84
N ASP A 105 -2.84 12.61 -2.90
CA ASP A 105 -1.82 13.64 -3.12
C ASP A 105 -2.08 14.90 -2.26
N GLU A 106 -1.08 15.78 -2.14
CA GLU A 106 -1.20 17.04 -1.40
C GLU A 106 -2.21 18.04 -1.98
N ARG A 107 -2.77 17.74 -3.16
CA ARG A 107 -3.80 18.52 -3.86
C ARG A 107 -5.18 17.89 -3.74
N GLY A 108 -5.30 16.76 -3.05
CA GLY A 108 -6.54 16.07 -2.68
C GLY A 108 -7.07 15.04 -3.70
N ALA A 109 -6.33 14.64 -4.74
CA ALA A 109 -6.79 13.54 -5.59
C ALA A 109 -6.40 12.16 -5.04
N TRP A 110 -7.33 11.22 -5.18
CA TRP A 110 -7.27 9.90 -4.57
C TRP A 110 -6.95 8.82 -5.58
N SER A 111 -6.09 7.88 -5.20
CA SER A 111 -5.84 6.67 -5.94
C SER A 111 -7.03 5.69 -5.89
N TYR A 112 -6.97 4.67 -6.75
CA TYR A 112 -7.73 3.45 -6.54
C TYR A 112 -7.25 2.70 -5.28
N GLU A 113 -8.12 1.82 -4.78
CA GLU A 113 -7.83 0.95 -3.65
C GLU A 113 -6.94 -0.24 -4.07
N SER A 114 -6.05 -0.63 -3.17
CA SER A 114 -5.25 -1.85 -3.24
C SER A 114 -5.56 -2.75 -2.05
N THR A 115 -5.41 -4.07 -2.21
CA THR A 115 -5.76 -5.06 -1.18
C THR A 115 -4.64 -6.05 -0.94
N PHE A 116 -4.42 -6.44 0.32
CA PHE A 116 -3.48 -7.49 0.71
C PHE A 116 -4.10 -8.41 1.77
N ALA A 117 -4.06 -9.73 1.55
CA ALA A 117 -4.63 -10.71 2.47
C ALA A 117 -3.60 -11.18 3.49
N VAL A 118 -4.02 -11.26 4.76
CA VAL A 118 -3.21 -11.81 5.87
C VAL A 118 -4.01 -12.85 6.63
N SER A 119 -3.36 -13.93 7.03
CA SER A 119 -3.92 -14.98 7.86
C SER A 119 -3.20 -15.06 9.21
N THR A 120 -3.93 -14.92 10.31
CA THR A 120 -3.40 -15.13 11.66
C THR A 120 -3.88 -16.46 12.22
N ILE A 121 -2.94 -17.37 12.47
CA ILE A 121 -3.23 -18.71 12.98
C ILE A 121 -2.49 -18.96 14.29
N LYS A 122 -3.12 -19.71 15.21
CA LYS A 122 -2.41 -20.23 16.37
C LYS A 122 -1.45 -21.33 15.89
N SER A 123 -0.15 -21.13 16.04
CA SER A 123 0.78 -22.24 15.89
C SER A 123 0.52 -23.22 17.03
N LYS A 124 0.01 -24.42 16.72
CA LYS A 124 0.07 -25.53 17.67
C LYS A 124 1.55 -25.87 17.81
N SER A 125 2.11 -25.80 19.03
CA SER A 125 3.45 -26.35 19.29
C SER A 125 3.43 -27.81 18.85
N MET A 126 4.05 -28.13 17.71
CA MET A 126 4.17 -29.50 17.25
C MET A 126 5.30 -30.11 18.08
N ASN A 127 4.94 -30.75 19.20
CA ASN A 127 5.81 -31.72 19.85
C ASN A 127 6.04 -32.83 18.84
N ILE A 128 7.11 -32.73 18.05
CA ILE A 128 7.59 -33.81 17.20
C ILE A 128 8.00 -34.92 18.18
N PRO A 129 7.28 -36.05 18.27
CA PRO A 129 7.71 -37.12 19.14
C PRO A 129 9.09 -37.60 18.66
N PHE A 130 10.00 -37.83 19.60
CA PHE A 130 11.41 -38.23 19.41
C PHE A 130 11.61 -39.40 18.41
N ILE A 131 10.53 -40.14 18.12
CA ILE A 131 10.45 -41.20 17.10
C ILE A 131 10.81 -40.68 15.69
N LEU A 132 10.50 -39.44 15.33
CA LEU A 132 10.92 -38.90 14.02
C LEU A 132 12.45 -38.77 13.93
N GLN A 133 13.11 -38.40 15.01
CA GLN A 133 14.58 -38.32 15.09
C GLN A 133 15.24 -39.71 15.04
N SER A 134 14.61 -40.71 15.66
CA SER A 134 15.02 -42.12 15.56
C SER A 134 14.82 -42.70 14.15
N LEU A 135 13.77 -42.28 13.43
CA LEU A 135 13.49 -42.75 12.07
C LEU A 135 14.53 -42.22 11.05
N PHE A 136 15.02 -40.98 11.22
CA PHE A 136 16.09 -40.42 10.38
C PHE A 136 17.43 -41.16 10.55
N GLN A 137 17.75 -41.63 11.76
CA GLN A 137 18.97 -42.43 12.01
C GLN A 137 18.88 -43.85 11.41
N ARG A 138 17.66 -44.35 11.16
CA ARG A 138 17.42 -45.72 10.69
C ARG A 138 17.20 -45.83 9.18
N PHE A 139 16.95 -44.71 8.50
CA PHE A 139 16.77 -44.64 7.05
C PHE A 139 17.59 -43.49 6.43
N PRO A 140 18.91 -43.63 6.29
CA PRO A 140 19.79 -42.62 5.66
C PRO A 140 19.52 -42.36 4.16
N LEU A 141 18.49 -42.98 3.57
CA LEU A 141 18.10 -42.81 2.17
C LEU A 141 17.25 -41.56 1.90
N PHE A 142 16.74 -40.87 2.93
CA PHE A 142 15.91 -39.66 2.74
C PHE A 142 16.68 -38.46 2.17
N GLU A 143 18.01 -38.43 2.30
CA GLU A 143 18.88 -37.38 1.73
C GLU A 143 18.79 -37.29 0.20
N ARG A 144 18.47 -38.39 -0.50
CA ARG A 144 18.36 -38.37 -1.96
C ARG A 144 17.05 -37.76 -2.45
N ILE A 145 15.97 -37.82 -1.67
CA ILE A 145 14.65 -37.30 -2.07
C ILE A 145 14.56 -35.79 -1.83
N LEU A 146 15.17 -35.28 -0.75
CA LEU A 146 15.21 -33.83 -0.47
C LEU A 146 15.98 -33.03 -1.53
N LYS A 147 17.02 -33.59 -2.16
CA LYS A 147 17.73 -32.94 -3.28
C LYS A 147 16.92 -32.78 -4.57
N PHE A 148 15.84 -33.54 -4.75
CA PHE A 148 14.95 -33.41 -5.92
C PHE A 148 13.78 -32.44 -5.70
N ILE A 149 13.51 -32.01 -4.46
CA ILE A 149 12.35 -31.16 -4.12
C ILE A 149 12.77 -29.68 -3.91
N THR A 150 14.06 -29.38 -3.72
CA THR A 150 14.59 -28.01 -3.55
C THR A 150 15.31 -27.47 -4.79
N LEU A 151 15.08 -28.04 -5.97
CA LEU A 151 15.46 -27.45 -7.25
C LEU A 151 14.20 -27.37 -8.11
N ASP A 152 13.44 -26.31 -7.87
CA ASP A 152 12.77 -25.43 -8.84
C ASP A 152 12.24 -24.19 -8.09
#